data_AF-A0A6P1XZJ1-F1
#
_entry.id   AF-A0A6P1XZJ1-F1
#
_cell.length_a   1.000
_cell.length_b   1.000
_cell.length_c   1.000
_cell.angle_alpha   90.00
_cell.angle_beta   90.00
_cell.angle_gamma   90.00
#
_symmetry.space_group_name_H-M   'P 1'
#
loop_
_entity.id
_entity.type
_entity.pdbx_description
1 polymer ?
#
loop_
_entity_poly.entity_id
_entity_poly.type
_entity_poly.pdbx_seq_one_letter_code
_entity_poly.pdbx_strand_id
1 'polypeptide(L)'
;MRSALYAELVKLYPVYYIGNVEKTAKKPFLILQFEHGIKTRLGSWNMVTVSVYVPAGDFELLDTACEKVITALDGKHLKRIRSGGVFLVQYVDCSSDLIEDSLGAISKQLNFKIPVFGGDFM
;
A
#
# COMPACT_ATOMS: atom_id res chain seq x y z
N MET A 1 5.45 4.24 -10.97
CA MET A 1 4.52 4.27 -9.81
C MET A 1 4.80 3.08 -8.89
N ARG A 2 4.55 1.84 -9.32
CA ARG A 2 4.82 0.60 -8.55
C ARG A 2 6.19 0.55 -7.87
N SER A 3 7.27 0.71 -8.64
CA SER A 3 8.63 0.66 -8.09
C SER A 3 8.94 1.78 -7.09
N ALA A 4 8.31 2.95 -7.22
CA ALA A 4 8.52 4.06 -6.29
C ALA A 4 7.80 3.82 -4.96
N LEU A 5 6.57 3.31 -4.99
CA LEU A 5 5.83 2.89 -3.79
C LEU A 5 6.56 1.75 -3.08
N TYR A 6 7.02 0.74 -3.83
CA TYR A 6 7.81 -0.36 -3.29
C TYR A 6 9.09 0.14 -2.61
N ALA A 7 9.81 1.09 -3.22
CA ALA A 7 11.04 1.64 -2.67
C ALA A 7 10.84 2.39 -1.34
N GLU A 8 9.68 3.02 -1.13
CA GLU A 8 9.35 3.63 0.17
C GLU A 8 8.91 2.58 1.20
N LEU A 9 8.06 1.63 0.81
CA LEU A 9 7.51 0.63 1.71
C LEU A 9 8.56 -0.38 2.23
N VAL A 10 9.53 -0.76 1.38
CA VAL A 10 10.59 -1.71 1.77
C VAL A 10 11.54 -1.17 2.84
N LYS A 11 11.56 0.16 3.05
CA LYS A 11 12.31 0.78 4.15
C LYS A 11 11.65 0.54 5.51
N LEU A 12 10.34 0.27 5.53
CA LEU A 12 9.57 0.02 6.74
C LEU A 12 9.59 -1.46 7.09
N TYR A 13 9.14 -2.30 6.14
CA TYR A 13 8.90 -3.72 6.34
C TYR A 13 9.13 -4.50 5.03
N PRO A 14 9.34 -5.82 5.08
CA PRO A 14 9.35 -6.66 3.88
C PRO A 14 8.06 -6.50 3.08
N VAL A 15 8.18 -6.24 1.77
CA VAL A 15 7.04 -6.01 0.86
C VAL A 15 6.97 -7.14 -0.15
N TYR A 16 5.80 -7.78 -0.24
CA TYR A 16 5.51 -8.85 -1.18
C TYR A 16 4.44 -8.43 -2.20
N TYR A 17 4.40 -9.13 -3.32
CA TYR A 17 3.31 -9.05 -4.29
C TYR A 17 2.30 -10.17 -4.02
N ILE A 18 1.04 -9.94 -4.42
CA ILE A 18 -0.03 -10.96 -4.36
C ILE A 18 0.47 -12.26 -5.00
N GLY A 19 0.40 -13.36 -4.26
CA GLY A 19 0.75 -14.70 -4.74
C GLY A 19 2.04 -15.30 -4.19
N ASN A 20 2.84 -14.58 -3.39
CA ASN A 20 4.10 -15.12 -2.84
C ASN A 20 4.28 -14.89 -1.33
N VAL A 21 3.22 -15.07 -0.55
CA VAL A 21 3.31 -15.07 0.92
C VAL A 21 3.47 -16.51 1.38
N GLU A 22 4.71 -16.93 1.60
CA GLU A 22 4.97 -18.19 2.29
C GLU A 22 4.59 -18.07 3.78
N LYS A 23 4.15 -19.18 4.40
CA LYS A 23 3.87 -19.25 5.84
C LYS A 23 5.07 -18.91 6.73
N THR A 24 6.27 -18.88 6.15
CA THR A 24 7.57 -18.57 6.76
C THR A 24 7.92 -17.08 6.71
N ALA A 25 7.11 -16.23 6.08
CA ALA A 25 7.39 -14.81 5.98
C ALA A 25 7.53 -14.16 7.38
N LYS A 26 8.64 -13.45 7.60
CA LYS A 26 8.90 -12.76 8.86
C LYS A 26 7.90 -11.60 9.00
N LYS A 27 7.05 -11.68 10.02
CA LYS A 27 6.10 -10.61 10.37
C LYS A 27 6.81 -9.51 11.18
N PRO A 28 6.40 -8.24 11.07
CA PRO A 28 5.36 -7.74 10.18
C PRO A 28 5.84 -7.61 8.71
N PHE A 29 4.92 -7.81 7.77
CA PHE A 29 5.17 -7.65 6.34
C PHE A 29 4.00 -6.93 5.65
N LEU A 30 4.25 -6.44 4.45
CA LEU A 30 3.28 -5.71 3.64
C LEU A 30 3.01 -6.43 2.34
N ILE A 31 1.77 -6.36 1.85
CA ILE A 31 1.42 -6.72 0.48
C ILE A 31 1.00 -5.46 -0.26
N LEU A 32 1.68 -5.17 -1.37
CA LEU A 32 1.34 -4.04 -2.22
C LEU A 32 0.48 -4.51 -3.40
N GLN A 33 -0.76 -4.03 -3.45
CA GLN A 33 -1.76 -4.38 -4.45
C GLN A 33 -2.11 -3.14 -5.29
N PHE A 34 -2.25 -3.34 -6.60
CA PHE A 34 -2.72 -2.30 -7.53
C PHE A 34 -4.08 -2.71 -8.03
N GLU A 35 -5.07 -1.87 -7.81
CA GLU A 35 -6.41 -2.08 -8.31
C GLU A 35 -6.59 -1.37 -9.66
N HIS A 36 -7.72 -1.66 -10.32
CA HIS A 36 -8.07 -1.02 -11.59
C HIS A 36 -8.21 0.50 -11.42
N GLY A 37 -7.70 1.24 -12.40
CA GLY A 37 -7.87 2.69 -12.45
C GLY A 37 -9.34 3.05 -12.63
N ILE A 38 -9.84 3.95 -11.79
CA ILE A 38 -11.20 4.48 -11.88
C ILE A 38 -11.14 5.73 -12.76
N LYS A 39 -11.98 5.76 -13.80
CA LYS A 39 -12.13 6.90 -14.70
C LYS A 39 -13.56 7.42 -14.64
N THR A 40 -13.73 8.63 -14.15
CA THR A 40 -15.02 9.33 -14.10
C THR A 40 -14.94 10.64 -14.88
N ARG A 41 -16.08 11.31 -15.08
CA ARG A 41 -16.11 12.66 -15.65
C ARG A 41 -15.42 13.70 -14.77
N LEU A 42 -15.25 13.42 -13.48
CA LEU A 42 -14.65 14.32 -12.49
C LEU A 42 -13.14 14.10 -12.31
N GLY A 43 -12.58 13.05 -12.90
CA GLY A 43 -11.16 12.75 -12.81
C GLY A 43 -10.84 11.28 -13.04
N SER A 44 -9.56 10.97 -13.10
CA SER A 44 -9.04 9.60 -13.15
C SER A 44 -8.09 9.37 -11.99
N TRP A 45 -8.15 8.19 -11.37
CA TRP A 45 -7.26 7.81 -10.28
C TRP A 45 -6.93 6.33 -10.33
N ASN A 46 -5.70 5.98 -9.95
CA ASN A 46 -5.30 4.61 -9.70
C ASN A 46 -5.45 4.32 -8.20
N MET A 47 -6.10 3.20 -7.89
CA MET A 47 -6.26 2.73 -6.52
C MET A 47 -5.09 1.79 -6.17
N VAL A 48 -4.55 1.96 -4.97
CA VAL A 48 -3.44 1.19 -4.43
C VAL A 48 -3.81 0.76 -3.03
N THR A 49 -3.69 -0.53 -2.76
CA THR A 49 -3.99 -1.11 -1.44
C THR A 49 -2.71 -1.67 -0.86
N VAL A 50 -2.41 -1.28 0.38
CA VAL A 50 -1.31 -1.83 1.18
C VAL A 50 -1.92 -2.65 2.30
N SER A 51 -1.78 -3.97 2.21
CA SER A 51 -2.22 -4.86 3.28
C SER A 51 -1.08 -5.04 4.28
N VAL A 52 -1.31 -4.63 5.52
CA VAL A 52 -0.37 -4.77 6.64
C VAL A 52 -0.66 -6.09 7.34
N TYR A 53 0.35 -6.92 7.57
CA TYR A 53 0.23 -8.18 8.29
C TYR A 53 1.15 -8.17 9.51
N VAL A 54 0.61 -8.44 10.70
CA VAL A 54 1.36 -8.53 11.96
C VAL A 54 1.05 -9.86 12.67
N PRO A 55 1.86 -10.32 13.66
CA PRO A 55 1.53 -11.49 14.45
C PRO A 55 0.15 -11.41 15.10
N ALA A 56 -0.58 -12.53 15.15
CA ALA A 56 -1.86 -12.56 15.82
C ALA A 56 -1.73 -12.18 17.31
N GLY A 57 -2.65 -11.34 17.78
CA GLY A 57 -2.72 -10.89 19.18
C GLY A 57 -1.96 -9.59 19.50
N ASP A 58 -1.22 -9.01 18.54
CA ASP A 58 -0.48 -7.76 18.74
C ASP A 58 -1.14 -6.59 17.97
N PHE A 59 -2.22 -6.05 18.55
CA PHE A 59 -2.99 -4.94 17.97
C PHE A 59 -2.21 -3.62 17.98
N GLU A 60 -1.39 -3.38 19.00
CA GLU A 60 -0.57 -2.18 19.10
C GLU A 60 0.47 -2.12 17.97
N LEU A 61 1.06 -3.27 17.62
CA LEU A 61 1.95 -3.37 16.48
C LEU A 61 1.22 -3.17 15.14
N LEU A 62 -0.03 -3.62 15.02
CA LEU A 62 -0.85 -3.39 13.83
C LEU A 62 -1.08 -1.89 13.63
N ASP A 63 -1.57 -1.20 14.66
CA ASP A 63 -1.86 0.24 14.60
C ASP A 63 -0.59 1.04 14.31
N THR A 64 0.51 0.72 15.01
CA THR A 64 1.81 1.36 14.77
C THR A 64 2.31 1.13 13.34
N ALA A 65 2.16 -0.10 12.81
CA ALA A 65 2.58 -0.42 11.45
C ALA A 65 1.71 0.33 10.42
N CYS A 66 0.41 0.42 10.66
CA CYS A 66 -0.51 1.18 9.81
C CYS A 66 -0.16 2.67 9.78
N GLU A 67 0.06 3.30 10.95
CA GLU A 67 0.45 4.71 11.04
C GLU A 67 1.77 4.99 10.30
N LYS A 68 2.75 4.09 10.43
CA LYS A 68 4.03 4.21 9.70
C LYS A 68 3.82 4.17 8.19
N VAL A 69 2.98 3.25 7.70
CA VAL A 69 2.68 3.14 6.26
C VAL A 69 1.93 4.38 5.77
N ILE A 70 0.92 4.85 6.51
CA ILE A 70 0.18 6.06 6.16
C ILE A 70 1.13 7.26 6.11
N THR A 71 1.94 7.48 7.16
CA THR A 71 2.89 8.60 7.23
C THR A 71 3.95 8.55 6.13
N ALA A 72 4.36 7.34 5.73
CA ALA A 72 5.35 7.15 4.68
C ALA A 72 4.80 7.39 3.27
N LEU A 73 3.48 7.28 3.06
CA LEU A 73 2.86 7.38 1.74
C LEU A 73 1.99 8.62 1.58
N ASP A 74 1.14 8.94 2.55
CA ASP A 74 0.17 10.02 2.45
C ASP A 74 0.85 11.39 2.31
N GLY A 75 0.32 12.21 1.39
CA GLY A 75 0.86 13.52 1.09
C GLY A 75 2.24 13.51 0.40
N LYS A 76 2.82 12.33 0.12
CA LYS A 76 4.14 12.24 -0.50
C LYS A 76 4.09 12.45 -2.00
N HIS A 77 4.99 13.30 -2.44
CA HIS A 77 5.30 13.56 -3.84
C HIS A 77 6.39 12.59 -4.31
N LEU A 78 5.98 11.46 -4.89
CA LEU A 78 6.90 10.43 -5.34
C LEU A 78 7.27 10.61 -6.81
N LYS A 79 8.56 10.52 -7.12
CA LYS A 79 9.05 10.61 -8.50
C LYS A 79 8.76 9.31 -9.26
N ARG A 80 8.20 9.43 -10.45
CA ARG A 80 8.08 8.35 -11.42
C ARG A 80 9.49 8.01 -11.92
N ILE A 81 9.95 6.80 -11.62
CA ILE A 81 11.29 6.33 -11.98
C ILE A 81 11.59 6.42 -13.48
N ARG A 82 10.58 6.24 -14.35
CA ARG A 82 10.77 6.20 -15.82
C ARG A 82 10.44 7.48 -16.58
N SER A 83 9.58 8.36 -16.04
CA SER A 83 9.05 9.51 -16.81
C SER A 83 9.39 10.88 -16.22
N GLY A 84 10.16 10.95 -15.12
CA GLY A 84 10.55 12.21 -14.47
C GLY A 84 9.40 12.97 -13.78
N GLY A 85 8.13 12.61 -14.04
CA GLY A 85 6.96 13.19 -13.39
C GLY A 85 6.85 12.84 -11.90
N VAL A 86 6.07 13.63 -11.16
CA VAL A 86 5.77 13.39 -9.74
C VAL A 86 4.32 12.97 -9.61
N PHE A 87 4.02 12.02 -8.73
CA PHE A 87 2.65 11.68 -8.37
C PHE A 87 2.44 11.87 -6.86
N LEU A 88 1.23 12.30 -6.51
CA LEU A 88 0.79 12.43 -5.14
C LEU A 88 0.07 11.15 -4.73
N VAL A 89 0.46 10.59 -3.59
CA VAL A 89 -0.28 9.48 -2.96
C VAL A 89 -1.17 10.07 -1.88
N GLN A 90 -2.45 9.71 -1.89
CA GLN A 90 -3.43 10.20 -0.93
C GLN A 90 -4.08 9.03 -0.23
N TYR A 91 -4.03 9.01 1.09
CA TYR A 91 -4.79 8.06 1.91
C TYR A 91 -6.29 8.29 1.72
N VAL A 92 -7.05 7.20 1.70
CA VAL A 92 -8.51 7.22 1.52
C VAL A 92 -9.19 6.68 2.77
N ASP A 93 -8.94 5.41 3.08
CA ASP A 93 -9.55 4.70 4.19
C ASP A 93 -8.74 3.43 4.54
N CYS A 94 -9.25 2.69 5.52
CA CYS A 94 -8.76 1.38 5.88
C CYS A 94 -9.91 0.39 6.06
N SER A 95 -9.63 -0.90 5.85
CA SER A 95 -10.58 -1.97 6.15
C SER A 95 -10.72 -2.20 7.65
N SER A 96 -11.74 -2.99 8.03
CA SER A 96 -11.75 -3.67 9.33
C SER A 96 -10.55 -4.60 9.47
N ASP A 97 -10.23 -4.93 10.73
CA ASP A 97 -9.18 -5.89 11.04
C ASP A 97 -9.63 -7.30 10.65
N LEU A 98 -8.75 -8.04 9.99
CA LEU A 98 -8.99 -9.39 9.48
C LEU A 98 -8.05 -10.36 10.19
N ILE A 99 -8.61 -11.46 10.70
CA ILE A 99 -7.82 -12.55 11.27
C ILE A 99 -7.47 -13.51 10.14
N GLU A 100 -6.17 -13.69 9.91
CA GLU A 100 -5.62 -14.51 8.84
C GLU A 100 -5.06 -15.79 9.47
N ASP A 101 -5.96 -16.70 9.85
CA ASP A 101 -5.64 -17.94 10.58
C ASP A 101 -4.55 -18.78 9.90
N SER A 102 -4.59 -18.84 8.56
CA SER A 102 -3.63 -19.61 7.76
C SER A 102 -2.19 -19.10 7.86
N LEU A 103 -2.03 -17.81 8.22
CA LEU A 103 -0.77 -17.12 8.40
C LEU A 103 -0.46 -16.86 9.89
N GLY A 104 -1.41 -17.09 10.80
CA GLY A 104 -1.28 -16.69 12.21
C GLY A 104 -1.04 -15.20 12.35
N ALA A 105 -1.80 -14.40 11.61
CA ALA A 105 -1.64 -12.94 11.53
C ALA A 105 -2.97 -12.21 11.76
N ILE A 106 -2.89 -10.95 12.18
CA ILE A 106 -3.97 -9.99 11.98
C ILE A 106 -3.53 -9.07 10.85
N SER A 107 -4.45 -8.76 9.95
CA SER A 107 -4.19 -7.90 8.81
C SER A 107 -5.17 -6.74 8.72
N LYS A 108 -4.72 -5.65 8.09
CA LYS A 108 -5.53 -4.48 7.79
C LYS A 108 -5.14 -3.92 6.45
N GLN A 109 -6.12 -3.59 5.63
CA GLN A 109 -5.89 -3.02 4.31
C GLN A 109 -5.96 -1.50 4.40
N LEU A 110 -4.97 -0.83 3.85
CA LEU A 110 -4.90 0.63 3.75
C LEU A 110 -5.06 1.02 2.28
N ASN A 111 -6.08 1.80 1.98
CA ASN A 111 -6.39 2.19 0.61
C ASN A 111 -5.89 3.60 0.32
N PHE A 112 -5.23 3.73 -0.82
CA PHE A 112 -4.67 4.97 -1.31
C PHE A 112 -5.17 5.22 -2.73
N LYS A 113 -5.32 6.50 -3.07
CA LYS A 113 -5.59 6.94 -4.44
C LYS A 113 -4.43 7.77 -4.97
N ILE A 114 -4.16 7.60 -6.25
CA ILE A 114 -3.15 8.36 -6.99
C ILE A 114 -3.86 9.01 -8.17
N PRO A 115 -4.08 10.34 -8.14
CA PRO A 115 -4.68 11.06 -9.25
C PRO A 115 -3.85 10.89 -10.52
N VAL A 116 -4.53 10.63 -11.64
CA VAL A 116 -3.94 10.55 -12.97
C VAL A 116 -4.29 11.84 -13.69
N PHE A 117 -3.29 12.68 -13.93
CA PHE A 117 -3.45 13.91 -14.69
C PHE A 117 -3.17 13.64 -16.16
N GLY A 118 -3.84 14.36 -17.06
CA GLY A 118 -3.95 14.08 -18.50
C GLY A 118 -2.66 14.03 -19.33
N GLY A 119 -1.47 14.08 -18.73
CA GLY A 119 -0.17 13.85 -19.37
C GLY A 119 0.44 12.47 -19.07
N ASP A 120 -0.19 11.63 -18.26
CA ASP A 120 0.37 10.35 -17.80
C ASP A 120 0.23 9.17 -18.80
N PHE A 121 -0.25 9.45 -20.01
CA PHE A 121 -0.46 8.48 -21.11
C PHE A 121 0.46 8.69 -22.33
N MET A 122 1.48 9.53 -22.24
CA MET A 122 2.53 9.63 -23.28
C MET A 122 3.85 9.02 -22.81
#